data_AF-A0AAE1Q8E3-F1
#
_entry.id   AF-A0AAE1Q8E3-F1
#
_cell.length_a   1.000
_cell.length_b   1.000
_cell.length_c   1.000
_cell.angle_alpha   90.00
_cell.angle_beta   90.00
_cell.angle_gamma   90.00
#
_symmetry.space_group_name_H-M   'P 1'
#
loop_
_entity.id
_entity.type
_entity.pdbx_description
1 polymer ?
#
loop_
_entity_poly.entity_id
_entity_poly.type
_entity_poly.pdbx_seq_one_letter_code
_entity_poly.pdbx_strand_id
1 'polypeptide(L)'
;MSCPGGKSMPPVFGGDKGYERWKTELEAWQLVTNVEKKKQAITVALSFPEGSEVRDRVFNEIEITVLNADDGMKVLLQQMDTWYKKDKLASAYDSWSDFDSFRKTDDLTMESYITQFEKRHKKLSKHNIVLPESILAFKLLDCAGLSHRDKQLALTAVDYNTPDTIFKQMSQALKKSLGSKLYLQAALN
;
A
#
# COMPACT_ATOMS: atom_id res chain seq x y z
N MET A 1 -26.73 -10.33 -30.26
CA MET A 1 -26.98 -8.89 -30.01
C MET A 1 -25.75 -8.33 -29.29
N SER A 2 -24.94 -7.53 -29.98
CA SER A 2 -23.76 -6.89 -29.39
C SER A 2 -24.17 -5.53 -28.85
N CYS A 3 -24.07 -5.31 -27.54
CA CYS A 3 -24.39 -4.02 -26.91
C CYS A 3 -23.39 -2.96 -27.39
N PRO A 4 -23.81 -1.88 -28.08
CA PRO A 4 -22.88 -0.85 -28.59
C PRO A 4 -22.30 0.08 -27.51
N GLY A 5 -22.65 -0.10 -26.23
CA GLY A 5 -22.52 0.91 -25.18
C GLY A 5 -21.17 1.03 -24.46
N GLY A 6 -20.18 0.17 -24.76
CA GLY A 6 -18.96 0.10 -23.93
C GLY A 6 -18.00 1.29 -24.04
N LYS A 7 -17.92 1.98 -25.19
CA LYS A 7 -16.89 3.02 -25.43
C LYS A 7 -17.28 4.43 -24.95
N SER A 8 -18.55 4.67 -24.65
CA SER A 8 -19.04 5.97 -24.21
C SER A 8 -19.05 6.14 -22.68
N MET A 9 -19.03 5.02 -21.94
CA MET A 9 -19.02 5.05 -20.47
C MET A 9 -17.58 5.11 -19.96
N PRO A 10 -17.26 6.07 -19.07
CA PRO A 10 -15.95 6.13 -18.44
C PRO A 10 -15.77 5.00 -17.41
N PRO A 11 -14.53 4.69 -17.01
CA PRO A 11 -14.26 3.75 -15.93
C PRO A 11 -14.87 4.21 -14.61
N VAL A 12 -15.49 3.28 -13.87
CA VAL A 12 -16.07 3.54 -12.55
C VAL A 12 -14.96 3.85 -11.54
N PHE A 13 -15.14 4.93 -10.78
CA PHE A 13 -14.31 5.31 -9.62
C PHE A 13 -14.96 4.85 -8.32
N GLY A 14 -14.18 4.25 -7.41
CA GLY A 14 -14.64 3.77 -6.11
C GLY A 14 -14.54 2.25 -5.92
N GLY A 15 -15.03 1.76 -4.77
CA GLY A 15 -14.87 0.37 -4.33
C GLY A 15 -13.41 0.04 -3.97
N ASP A 16 -12.95 -1.15 -4.34
CA ASP A 16 -11.56 -1.57 -4.13
C ASP A 16 -10.56 -0.96 -5.13
N LYS A 17 -11.05 -0.16 -6.10
CA LYS A 17 -10.21 0.45 -7.14
C LYS A 17 -9.58 1.74 -6.63
N GLY A 18 -8.27 1.71 -6.40
CA GLY A 18 -7.50 2.90 -6.03
C GLY A 18 -7.46 3.97 -7.13
N TYR A 19 -7.28 5.23 -6.72
CA TYR A 19 -7.26 6.40 -7.61
C TYR A 19 -6.31 6.28 -8.79
N GLU A 20 -5.06 5.84 -8.59
CA GLU A 20 -4.10 5.68 -9.70
C GLU A 20 -4.57 4.69 -10.75
N ARG A 21 -5.10 3.55 -10.31
CA ARG A 21 -5.61 2.53 -11.23
C ARG A 21 -6.77 3.08 -12.03
N TRP A 22 -7.69 3.79 -11.37
CA TRP A 22 -8.78 4.48 -12.05
C TRP A 22 -8.28 5.53 -13.04
N LYS A 23 -7.28 6.34 -12.66
CA LYS A 23 -6.67 7.34 -13.53
C LYS A 23 -6.03 6.71 -14.77
N THR A 24 -5.28 5.62 -14.63
CA THR A 24 -4.72 4.87 -15.76
C THR A 24 -5.81 4.27 -16.67
N GLU A 25 -6.87 3.69 -16.09
CA GLU A 25 -8.02 3.21 -16.87
C GLU A 25 -8.71 4.37 -17.62
N LEU A 26 -8.78 5.55 -17.00
CA LEU A 26 -9.38 6.75 -17.58
C LEU A 26 -8.54 7.30 -18.73
N GLU A 27 -7.21 7.33 -18.59
CA GLU A 27 -6.27 7.66 -19.67
C GLU A 27 -6.46 6.72 -20.86
N ALA A 28 -6.57 5.41 -20.61
CA ALA A 28 -6.87 4.43 -21.66
C ALA A 28 -8.24 4.68 -22.32
N TRP A 29 -9.27 5.03 -21.53
CA TRP A 29 -10.58 5.38 -22.05
C TRP A 29 -10.55 6.62 -22.95
N GLN A 30 -9.79 7.65 -22.60
CA GLN A 30 -9.66 8.86 -23.43
C GLN A 30 -9.08 8.58 -24.82
N LEU A 31 -8.27 7.52 -24.96
CA LEU A 31 -7.69 7.11 -26.25
C LEU A 31 -8.71 6.42 -27.18
N VAL A 32 -9.76 5.82 -26.63
CA VAL A 32 -10.68 4.93 -27.37
C VAL A 32 -12.14 5.42 -27.39
N THR A 33 -12.45 6.46 -26.62
CA THR A 33 -13.81 6.98 -26.50
C THR A 33 -14.23 7.80 -27.71
N ASN A 34 -15.54 7.79 -27.99
CA ASN A 34 -16.16 8.64 -29.00
C ASN A 34 -16.77 9.92 -28.39
N VAL A 35 -16.59 10.14 -27.09
CA VAL A 35 -17.07 11.36 -26.41
C VAL A 35 -16.18 12.53 -26.83
N GLU A 36 -16.80 13.58 -27.38
CA GLU A 36 -16.14 14.84 -27.73
C GLU A 36 -15.29 15.36 -26.56
N LYS A 37 -14.07 15.85 -26.83
CA LYS A 37 -13.12 16.31 -25.79
C LYS A 37 -13.77 17.20 -24.73
N LYS A 38 -14.46 18.25 -25.16
CA LYS A 38 -15.21 19.15 -24.25
C LYS A 38 -16.25 18.47 -23.37
N LYS A 39 -16.82 17.34 -23.75
CA LYS A 39 -17.84 16.61 -22.97
C LYS A 39 -17.25 15.52 -22.07
N GLN A 40 -15.96 15.21 -22.20
CA GLN A 40 -15.37 14.10 -21.47
C GLN A 40 -15.40 14.33 -19.96
N ALA A 41 -14.98 15.50 -19.48
CA ALA A 41 -14.90 15.79 -18.04
C ALA A 41 -16.26 15.79 -17.37
N ILE A 42 -17.26 16.45 -17.95
CA ILE A 42 -18.62 16.41 -17.42
C ILE A 42 -19.22 14.99 -17.46
N THR A 43 -18.87 14.18 -18.47
CA THR A 43 -19.29 12.76 -18.54
C THR A 43 -18.68 11.94 -17.40
N VAL A 44 -17.39 12.15 -17.10
CA VAL A 44 -16.72 11.53 -15.94
C VAL A 44 -17.32 12.01 -14.63
N ALA A 45 -17.53 13.33 -14.47
CA ALA A 45 -18.16 13.91 -13.28
C ALA A 45 -19.53 13.28 -12.99
N LEU A 46 -20.35 13.13 -14.04
CA LEU A 46 -21.66 12.50 -13.94
C LEU A 46 -21.61 10.99 -13.66
N SER A 47 -20.48 10.33 -13.93
CA SER A 47 -20.29 8.90 -13.64
C SER A 47 -19.94 8.59 -12.19
N PHE A 48 -19.53 9.59 -11.40
CA PHE A 48 -19.29 9.39 -9.97
C PHE A 48 -20.60 9.03 -9.25
N PRO A 49 -20.58 8.12 -8.26
CA PRO A 49 -21.79 7.72 -7.54
C PRO A 49 -22.54 8.92 -6.95
N GLU A 50 -23.86 8.94 -7.09
CA GLU A 50 -24.70 9.95 -6.42
C GLU A 50 -24.50 9.92 -4.91
N GLY A 51 -24.39 11.11 -4.30
CA GLY A 51 -24.12 11.27 -2.85
C GLY A 51 -22.71 10.87 -2.40
N SER A 52 -21.76 10.65 -3.33
CA SER A 52 -20.36 10.43 -2.97
C SER A 52 -19.61 11.74 -2.78
N GLU A 53 -18.67 11.77 -1.82
CA GLU A 53 -17.83 12.94 -1.53
C GLU A 53 -17.13 13.47 -2.80
N VAL A 54 -16.61 12.58 -3.65
CA VAL A 54 -15.95 12.97 -4.91
C VAL A 54 -16.89 13.70 -5.87
N ARG A 55 -18.16 13.27 -5.96
CA ARG A 55 -19.15 13.91 -6.83
C ARG A 55 -19.49 15.29 -6.29
N ASP A 56 -19.75 15.38 -4.98
CA ASP A 56 -20.06 16.64 -4.30
C ASP A 56 -18.91 17.64 -4.47
N ARG A 57 -17.66 17.22 -4.26
CA ARG A 57 -16.50 18.08 -4.44
C ARG A 57 -16.34 18.54 -5.89
N VAL A 58 -16.52 17.67 -6.87
CA VAL A 58 -16.44 18.06 -8.29
C VAL A 58 -17.47 19.13 -8.65
N PHE A 59 -18.73 18.94 -8.26
CA PHE A 59 -19.80 19.90 -8.61
C PHE A 59 -19.82 21.16 -7.74
N ASN A 60 -19.19 21.15 -6.56
CA ASN A 60 -19.07 22.33 -5.70
C ASN A 60 -17.77 23.13 -5.94
N GLU A 61 -16.67 22.48 -6.33
CA GLU A 61 -15.34 23.11 -6.46
C GLU A 61 -14.95 23.42 -7.91
N ILE A 62 -15.64 22.85 -8.92
CA ILE A 62 -15.32 23.05 -10.35
C ILE A 62 -16.55 23.55 -11.11
N GLU A 63 -16.41 24.67 -11.82
CA GLU A 63 -17.50 25.19 -12.64
C GLU A 63 -17.86 24.25 -13.80
N ILE A 64 -19.16 24.14 -14.10
CA ILE A 64 -19.69 23.31 -15.19
C ILE A 64 -19.11 23.73 -16.56
N THR A 65 -18.88 25.03 -16.76
CA THR A 65 -18.26 25.60 -17.96
C THR A 65 -16.83 25.07 -18.17
N VAL A 66 -16.08 24.91 -17.08
CA VAL A 66 -14.72 24.35 -17.07
C VAL A 66 -14.76 22.84 -17.34
N LEU A 67 -15.71 22.12 -16.74
CA LEU A 67 -15.93 20.70 -17.03
C LEU A 67 -16.41 20.44 -18.47
N ASN A 68 -16.98 21.45 -19.13
CA ASN A 68 -17.47 21.40 -20.50
C ASN A 68 -16.54 22.11 -21.51
N ALA A 69 -15.23 22.08 -21.26
CA ALA A 69 -14.18 22.66 -22.11
C ALA A 69 -13.21 21.59 -22.63
N ASP A 70 -12.52 21.84 -23.73
CA ASP A 70 -11.58 20.87 -24.35
C ASP A 70 -10.43 20.46 -23.41
N ASP A 71 -10.08 21.30 -22.43
CA ASP A 71 -9.11 21.04 -21.38
C ASP A 71 -9.76 20.64 -20.04
N GLY A 72 -11.09 20.51 -19.97
CA GLY A 72 -11.83 20.20 -18.75
C GLY A 72 -11.35 18.90 -18.08
N MET A 73 -10.91 17.90 -18.86
CA MET A 73 -10.37 16.66 -18.28
C MET A 73 -9.06 16.90 -17.54
N LYS A 74 -8.20 17.78 -18.06
CA LYS A 74 -6.96 18.15 -17.39
C LYS A 74 -7.26 18.82 -16.06
N VAL A 75 -8.24 19.73 -16.02
CA VAL A 75 -8.64 20.41 -14.78
C VAL A 75 -9.22 19.42 -13.76
N LEU A 76 -10.12 18.54 -14.20
CA LEU A 76 -10.70 17.51 -13.33
C LEU A 76 -9.61 16.61 -12.72
N LEU A 77 -8.70 16.10 -13.55
CA LEU A 77 -7.59 15.26 -13.08
C LEU A 77 -6.65 16.01 -12.13
N GLN A 78 -6.37 17.29 -12.37
CA GLN A 78 -5.54 18.11 -11.49
C GLN A 78 -6.17 18.29 -10.09
N GLN A 79 -7.49 18.47 -10.02
CA GLN A 79 -8.16 18.56 -8.72
C GLN A 79 -8.23 17.22 -8.01
N MET A 80 -8.55 16.15 -8.73
CA MET A 80 -8.50 14.81 -8.14
C MET A 80 -7.08 14.43 -7.69
N ASP A 81 -6.04 14.82 -8.42
CA ASP A 81 -4.66 14.67 -7.98
C ASP A 81 -4.44 15.43 -6.66
N THR A 82 -4.95 16.64 -6.53
CA THR A 82 -4.81 17.43 -5.29
C THR A 82 -5.48 16.75 -4.10
N TRP A 83 -6.68 16.21 -4.29
CA TRP A 83 -7.44 15.54 -3.23
C TRP A 83 -6.81 14.18 -2.86
N TYR A 84 -6.49 13.33 -3.84
CA TYR A 84 -6.11 11.94 -3.58
C TYR A 84 -4.60 11.70 -3.49
N LYS A 85 -3.75 12.55 -4.09
CA LYS A 85 -2.29 12.36 -4.06
C LYS A 85 -1.69 12.72 -2.70
N LYS A 86 -2.19 13.79 -2.05
CA LYS A 86 -1.76 14.17 -0.70
C LYS A 86 -2.13 13.09 0.31
N ASP A 87 -3.35 12.59 0.25
CA ASP A 87 -3.82 11.52 1.13
C ASP A 87 -3.03 10.23 0.92
N LYS A 88 -2.71 9.88 -0.33
CA LYS A 88 -1.88 8.72 -0.63
C LYS A 88 -0.46 8.85 -0.10
N LEU A 89 0.18 10.02 -0.28
CA LEU A 89 1.55 10.23 0.22
C LEU A 89 1.58 10.25 1.74
N ALA A 90 0.63 10.92 2.38
CA ALA A 90 0.48 10.94 3.83
C ALA A 90 0.24 9.52 4.37
N SER A 91 -0.69 8.76 3.78
CA SER A 91 -0.98 7.38 4.19
C SER A 91 0.19 6.42 3.96
N ALA A 92 0.94 6.61 2.87
CA ALA A 92 2.17 5.85 2.62
C ALA A 92 3.26 6.19 3.64
N TYR A 93 3.42 7.47 3.96
CA TYR A 93 4.34 7.94 5.00
C TYR A 93 3.95 7.39 6.38
N ASP A 94 2.69 7.44 6.77
CA ASP A 94 2.21 6.92 8.05
C ASP A 94 2.45 5.41 8.16
N SER A 95 2.14 4.67 7.08
CA SER A 95 2.40 3.22 7.02
C SER A 95 3.89 2.90 7.08
N TRP A 96 4.73 3.67 6.37
CA TRP A 96 6.17 3.56 6.43
C TRP A 96 6.70 3.88 7.82
N SER A 97 6.24 4.96 8.45
CA SER A 97 6.66 5.38 9.78
C SER A 97 6.26 4.37 10.86
N ASP A 98 5.03 3.83 10.81
CA ASP A 98 4.58 2.73 11.70
C ASP A 98 5.47 1.49 11.54
N PHE A 99 5.81 1.12 10.30
CA PHE A 99 6.72 0.00 10.05
C PHE A 99 8.16 0.28 10.48
N ASP A 100 8.69 1.46 10.13
CA ASP A 100 10.09 1.79 10.29
C ASP A 100 10.47 2.01 11.76
N SER A 101 9.56 2.58 12.54
CA SER A 101 9.72 2.82 13.98
C SER A 101 9.40 1.60 14.85
N PHE A 102 8.74 0.57 14.31
CA PHE A 102 8.36 -0.60 15.09
C PHE A 102 9.60 -1.36 15.60
N ARG A 103 9.65 -1.57 16.92
CA ARG A 103 10.68 -2.34 17.63
C ARG A 103 10.00 -3.30 18.59
N LYS A 104 10.61 -4.45 18.85
CA LYS A 104 10.19 -5.36 19.91
C LYS A 104 10.40 -4.66 21.26
N THR A 105 9.37 -4.67 22.09
CA THR A 105 9.40 -4.27 23.49
C THR A 105 9.41 -5.51 24.40
N ASP A 106 9.72 -5.33 25.69
CA ASP A 106 9.84 -6.45 26.63
C ASP A 106 8.53 -7.19 26.89
N ASP A 107 7.39 -6.50 26.77
CA ASP A 107 6.03 -7.04 26.91
C ASP A 107 5.59 -7.91 25.72
N LEU A 108 6.28 -7.81 24.57
CA LEU A 108 5.96 -8.61 23.39
C LEU A 108 6.76 -9.92 23.38
N THR A 109 6.07 -11.04 23.19
CA THR A 109 6.72 -12.30 22.82
C THR A 109 7.34 -12.17 21.43
N MET A 110 8.38 -12.95 21.14
CA MET A 110 9.02 -12.94 19.81
C MET A 110 8.04 -13.34 18.70
N GLU A 111 7.13 -14.28 18.98
CA GLU A 111 6.11 -14.69 18.02
C GLU A 111 5.10 -13.56 17.72
N SER A 112 4.64 -12.85 18.76
CA SER A 112 3.77 -11.68 18.59
C SER A 112 4.50 -10.57 17.83
N TYR A 113 5.77 -10.33 18.15
CA TYR A 113 6.62 -9.37 17.45
C TYR A 113 6.73 -9.68 15.95
N ILE A 114 7.10 -10.91 15.57
CA ILE A 114 7.22 -11.31 14.16
C ILE A 114 5.88 -11.14 13.44
N THR A 115 4.78 -11.61 14.05
CA THR A 115 3.44 -11.48 13.46
C THR A 115 3.05 -10.01 13.23
N GLN A 116 3.34 -9.16 14.20
CA GLN A 116 3.07 -7.72 14.10
C GLN A 116 3.97 -7.02 13.08
N PHE A 117 5.22 -7.43 12.97
CA PHE A 117 6.17 -6.93 11.96
C PHE A 117 5.69 -7.29 10.55
N GLU A 118 5.33 -8.56 10.31
CA GLU A 118 4.79 -9.04 9.04
C GLU A 118 3.49 -8.32 8.67
N LYS A 119 2.60 -8.08 9.65
CA LYS A 119 1.36 -7.33 9.44
C LYS A 119 1.63 -5.90 8.97
N ARG A 120 2.62 -5.21 9.56
CA ARG A 120 3.02 -3.86 9.16
C ARG A 120 3.68 -3.85 7.79
N HIS A 121 4.58 -4.79 7.51
CA HIS A 121 5.16 -4.97 6.17
C HIS A 121 4.07 -5.19 5.11
N LYS A 122 3.06 -6.03 5.38
CA LYS A 122 1.92 -6.24 4.47
C LYS A 122 1.09 -4.98 4.22
N LYS A 123 1.08 -3.99 5.13
CA LYS A 123 0.45 -2.69 4.85
C LYS A 123 1.25 -1.89 3.82
N LEU A 124 2.58 -1.99 3.83
CA LEU A 124 3.44 -1.28 2.87
C LEU A 124 3.15 -1.66 1.42
N SER A 125 2.81 -2.92 1.16
CA SER A 125 2.48 -3.37 -0.20
C SER A 125 1.23 -2.70 -0.76
N LYS A 126 0.30 -2.21 0.08
CA LYS A 126 -0.85 -1.40 -0.36
C LYS A 126 -0.43 -0.06 -0.98
N HIS A 127 0.77 0.41 -0.65
CA HIS A 127 1.37 1.65 -1.17
C HIS A 127 2.46 1.38 -2.21
N ASN A 128 2.58 0.15 -2.72
CA ASN A 128 3.64 -0.31 -3.62
C ASN A 128 5.06 -0.13 -3.06
N ILE A 129 5.20 -0.13 -1.73
CA ILE A 129 6.51 -0.14 -1.07
C ILE A 129 6.90 -1.60 -0.88
N VAL A 130 7.89 -2.05 -1.65
CA VAL A 130 8.42 -3.42 -1.61
C VAL A 130 9.87 -3.38 -1.18
N LEU A 131 10.19 -4.06 -0.08
CA LEU A 131 11.55 -4.19 0.42
C LEU A 131 12.18 -5.50 -0.08
N PRO A 132 13.46 -5.51 -0.45
CA PRO A 132 14.17 -6.75 -0.70
C PRO A 132 14.13 -7.66 0.53
N GLU A 133 14.00 -8.98 0.33
CA GLU A 133 13.92 -9.98 1.41
C GLU A 133 15.07 -9.84 2.43
N SER A 134 16.29 -9.58 1.96
CA SER A 134 17.47 -9.37 2.80
C SER A 134 17.33 -8.16 3.72
N ILE A 135 16.87 -7.02 3.19
CA ILE A 135 16.63 -5.80 3.96
C ILE A 135 15.54 -6.03 5.00
N LEU A 136 14.47 -6.75 4.62
CA LEU A 136 13.38 -7.09 5.54
C LEU A 136 13.87 -8.01 6.68
N ALA A 137 14.71 -9.00 6.37
CA ALA A 137 15.29 -9.93 7.33
C ALA A 137 16.22 -9.22 8.34
N PHE A 138 17.12 -8.37 7.86
CA PHE A 138 18.03 -7.63 8.73
C PHE A 138 17.29 -6.60 9.58
N LYS A 139 16.28 -5.92 9.03
CA LYS A 139 15.43 -5.02 9.82
C LYS A 139 14.68 -5.76 10.91
N LEU A 140 14.12 -6.95 10.62
CA LEU A 140 13.49 -7.80 11.62
C LEU A 140 14.48 -8.15 12.75
N LEU A 141 15.69 -8.59 12.41
CA LEU A 141 16.72 -8.91 13.40
C LEU A 141 17.12 -7.70 14.26
N ASP A 142 17.33 -6.55 13.63
CA ASP A 142 17.78 -5.35 14.33
C ASP A 142 16.73 -4.74 15.25
N CYS A 143 15.48 -4.90 14.87
CA CYS A 143 14.34 -4.42 15.63
C CYS A 143 13.84 -5.42 16.67
N ALA A 144 14.45 -6.61 16.78
CA ALA A 144 14.01 -7.69 17.67
C ALA A 144 14.43 -7.52 19.14
N GLY A 145 15.10 -6.42 19.52
CA GLY A 145 15.51 -6.16 20.92
C GLY A 145 16.52 -7.17 21.46
N LEU A 146 17.29 -7.82 20.58
CA LEU A 146 18.25 -8.85 20.95
C LEU A 146 19.61 -8.28 21.37
N SER A 147 20.26 -8.96 22.31
CA SER A 147 21.67 -8.71 22.63
C SER A 147 22.57 -9.01 21.42
N HIS A 148 23.77 -8.45 21.39
CA HIS A 148 24.73 -8.73 20.31
C HIS A 148 24.99 -10.23 20.13
N ARG A 149 25.13 -10.97 21.24
CA ARG A 149 25.33 -12.43 21.22
C ARG A 149 24.14 -13.16 20.61
N ASP A 150 22.92 -12.79 20.98
CA ASP A 150 21.71 -13.44 20.46
C ASP A 150 21.51 -13.13 18.97
N LYS A 151 21.88 -11.93 18.52
CA LYS A 151 21.89 -11.59 17.08
C LYS A 151 22.86 -12.47 16.31
N GLN A 152 24.09 -12.66 16.81
CA GLN A 152 25.07 -13.54 16.17
C GLN A 152 24.56 -14.98 16.09
N LEU A 153 23.92 -15.49 17.14
CA LEU A 153 23.34 -16.82 17.13
C LEU A 153 22.26 -16.96 16.05
N ALA A 154 21.35 -15.98 15.93
CA ALA A 154 20.33 -15.98 14.89
C ALA A 154 20.95 -15.95 13.48
N LEU A 155 21.98 -15.15 13.27
CA LEU A 155 22.69 -15.03 11.98
C LEU A 155 23.36 -16.33 11.53
N THR A 156 23.79 -17.19 12.46
CA THR A 156 24.40 -18.51 12.12
C THR A 156 23.39 -19.53 11.61
N ALA A 157 22.09 -19.32 11.87
CA ALA A 157 21.02 -20.21 11.45
C ALA A 157 20.43 -19.87 10.06
N VAL A 158 21.04 -18.91 9.35
CA VAL A 158 20.58 -18.38 8.07
C VAL A 158 21.61 -18.69 6.98
N ASP A 159 21.15 -19.18 5.84
CA ASP A 159 21.94 -19.39 4.62
C ASP A 159 21.87 -18.17 3.71
N TYR A 160 23.03 -17.52 3.53
CA TYR A 160 23.17 -16.31 2.73
C TYR A 160 23.23 -16.58 1.22
N ASN A 161 23.33 -17.84 0.80
CA ASN A 161 23.31 -18.22 -0.61
C ASN A 161 21.88 -18.30 -1.18
N THR A 162 20.86 -18.19 -0.32
CA THR A 162 19.44 -18.27 -0.68
C THR A 162 18.68 -17.00 -0.30
N PRO A 163 19.03 -15.84 -0.91
CA PRO A 163 18.54 -14.51 -0.49
C PRO A 163 17.01 -14.37 -0.57
N ASP A 164 16.35 -15.09 -1.48
CA ASP A 164 14.89 -15.07 -1.66
C ASP A 164 14.11 -15.82 -0.56
N THR A 165 14.80 -16.41 0.41
CA THR A 165 14.18 -17.09 1.55
C THR A 165 14.71 -16.59 2.89
N ILE A 166 15.61 -15.61 2.86
CA ILE A 166 16.39 -15.17 4.02
C ILE A 166 15.48 -14.56 5.09
N PHE A 167 14.35 -13.94 4.70
CA PHE A 167 13.38 -13.44 5.65
C PHE A 167 12.71 -14.56 6.44
N LYS A 168 12.26 -15.61 5.73
CA LYS A 168 11.65 -16.78 6.36
C LYS A 168 12.62 -17.49 7.30
N GLN A 169 13.88 -17.65 6.87
CA GLN A 169 14.93 -18.26 7.69
C GLN A 169 15.19 -17.44 8.95
N MET A 170 15.29 -16.12 8.84
CA MET A 170 15.50 -15.22 9.99
C MET A 170 14.33 -15.30 10.99
N SER A 171 13.08 -15.26 10.51
CA SER A 171 11.89 -15.43 11.36
C SER A 171 11.91 -16.76 12.12
N GLN A 172 12.36 -17.84 11.48
CA GLN A 172 12.50 -19.15 12.13
C GLN A 172 13.64 -19.18 13.15
N ALA A 173 14.79 -18.57 12.82
CA ALA A 173 15.94 -18.47 13.72
C ALA A 173 15.58 -17.73 15.02
N LEU A 174 14.86 -16.60 14.89
CA LEU A 174 14.37 -15.82 16.03
C LEU A 174 13.41 -16.63 16.90
N LYS A 175 12.46 -17.37 16.31
CA LYS A 175 11.56 -18.27 17.07
C LYS A 175 12.32 -19.35 17.83
N LYS A 176 13.33 -19.97 17.21
CA LYS A 176 14.13 -21.05 17.83
C LYS A 176 15.03 -20.55 18.95
N SER A 177 15.73 -19.43 18.76
CA SER A 177 16.70 -18.87 19.72
C SER A 177 16.12 -18.56 21.11
N LEU A 178 14.80 -18.38 21.20
CA LEU A 178 14.08 -18.13 22.47
C LEU A 178 13.38 -19.37 23.02
N GLY A 179 12.96 -20.31 22.16
CA GLY A 179 12.49 -21.62 22.59
C GLY A 179 13.56 -22.35 23.41
N SER A 180 14.84 -22.30 22.99
CA SER A 180 15.96 -22.90 23.72
C SER A 180 16.24 -22.25 25.09
N LYS A 181 15.97 -20.94 25.26
CA LYS A 181 16.15 -20.24 26.55
C LYS A 181 15.09 -20.64 27.59
N LEU A 182 13.85 -20.90 27.16
CA LEU A 182 12.76 -21.38 28.02
C LEU A 182 13.03 -22.80 28.58
N TYR A 183 13.61 -23.70 27.77
CA TYR A 183 13.95 -25.05 28.24
C TYR A 183 15.08 -25.08 29.27
N LEU A 184 16.07 -24.18 29.17
CA LEU A 184 17.18 -24.13 30.13
C LEU A 184 16.76 -23.54 31.49
N GLN A 185 15.77 -22.64 31.53
CA GLN A 185 15.23 -22.13 32.80
C GLN A 185 14.25 -23.11 33.45
N ALA A 186 13.49 -23.89 32.67
CA ALA A 186 12.59 -24.91 33.19
C ALA A 186 13.33 -26.17 33.72
N ALA A 187 14.53 -26.47 33.21
CA ALA A 187 15.36 -27.59 33.67
C ALA A 187 16.19 -27.29 34.93
N LEU A 188 16.10 -26.06 35.47
CA LEU A 188 16.80 -25.62 36.68
C LEU A 188 15.85 -25.40 37.88
N ASN A 189 14.57 -25.79 37.76
CA ASN A 189 13.58 -25.77 38.84
C ASN A 189 13.12 -27.19 39.19
#